data_AF-A0AAV0MXY4-F1
#
_entry.id   AF-A0AAV0MXY4-F1
#
_cell.length_a   1.000
_cell.length_b   1.000
_cell.length_c   1.000
_cell.angle_alpha   90.00
_cell.angle_beta   90.00
_cell.angle_gamma   90.00
#
_symmetry.space_group_name_H-M   'P 1'
#
loop_
_entity.id
_entity.type
_entity.pdbx_description
1 polymer ?
#
loop_
_entity_poly.entity_id
_entity_poly.type
_entity_poly.pdbx_seq_one_letter_code
_entity_poly.pdbx_strand_id
1 'polypeptide(L)' 'MREQSQKIWAALSEGGAAIYVAGSSTNMPSDVMLAVEEIISKEGGVAREAAAVLIRRLERDGKYHVEAWS' A
#
# COMPACT_ATOMS: atom_id res chain seq x y z
N MET A 1 -6.31 2.60 -8.36
CA MET A 1 -4.93 2.60 -7.82
C MET A 1 -3.90 2.26 -8.88
N ARG A 2 -4.01 1.11 -9.57
CA ARG A 2 -3.03 0.64 -10.58
C ARG A 2 -2.71 1.64 -11.70
N GLU A 3 -3.70 2.38 -12.18
CA GLU A 3 -3.50 3.41 -13.23
C GLU A 3 -2.59 4.56 -12.80
N GLN A 4 -2.45 4.80 -11.50
CA GLN A 4 -1.60 5.84 -10.93
C GLN A 4 -0.38 5.24 -10.20
N SER A 5 0.03 4.01 -10.56
CA SER A 5 1.08 3.25 -9.88
C SER A 5 2.37 4.03 -9.70
N GLN A 6 2.85 4.69 -10.75
CA GLN A 6 4.08 5.50 -10.72
C GLN A 6 4.01 6.65 -9.72
N LYS A 7 2.89 7.38 -9.67
CA LYS A 7 2.70 8.50 -8.73
C LYS A 7 2.62 8.01 -7.29
N ILE A 8 1.91 6.90 -7.06
CA ILE A 8 1.78 6.28 -5.75
C ILE A 8 3.16 5.80 -5.28
N TRP A 9 3.92 5.13 -6.14
CA TRP A 9 5.27 4.68 -5.83
C TRP A 9 6.19 5.85 -5.50
N ALA A 10 6.25 6.89 -6.33
CA ALA A 10 7.07 8.07 -6.08
C ALA A 10 6.73 8.74 -4.73
N ALA A 11 5.44 8.85 -4.39
CA ALA A 11 5.01 9.38 -3.10
C ALA A 11 5.47 8.51 -1.91
N LEU A 12 5.49 7.19 -2.07
CA LEU A 12 5.91 6.25 -1.04
C LEU A 12 7.44 6.17 -0.89
N SER A 13 8.16 6.11 -2.00
CA SER A 13 9.62 5.92 -2.04
C SER A 13 10.39 7.19 -1.69
N GLU A 14 9.96 8.35 -2.20
CA GLU A 14 10.68 9.62 -2.06
C GLU A 14 10.00 10.55 -1.05
N GLY A 15 8.66 10.61 -1.09
CA GLY A 15 7.87 11.55 -0.29
C GLY A 15 7.58 11.10 1.14
N GLY A 16 7.89 9.85 1.49
CA GLY A 16 7.60 9.28 2.80
C GLY A 16 6.10 9.26 3.13
N ALA A 17 5.23 9.25 2.12
CA ALA A 17 3.79 9.35 2.25
C ALA A 17 3.19 8.25 3.14
N ALA A 18 2.04 8.53 3.72
CA ALA A 18 1.24 7.59 4.48
C ALA A 18 -0.02 7.18 3.71
N ILE A 19 -0.43 5.92 3.84
CA ILE A 19 -1.64 5.36 3.26
C ILE A 19 -2.70 5.26 4.35
N TYR A 20 -3.91 5.74 4.03
CA TYR A 20 -5.09 5.60 4.87
C TYR A 20 -6.18 4.90 4.07
N VAL A 21 -6.69 3.79 4.61
CA VAL A 21 -7.76 2.99 4.01
C VAL A 21 -8.95 3.05 4.96
N ALA A 22 -10.08 3.58 4.51
CA ALA A 22 -11.29 3.68 5.33
C ALA A 22 -12.55 3.34 4.55
N GLY A 23 -13.51 2.68 5.19
CA GLY A 23 -14.82 2.38 4.60
C GLY A 23 -15.55 1.19 5.21
N SER A 24 -16.80 1.01 4.79
CA SER A 24 -17.74 0.01 5.34
C SER A 24 -17.78 -1.33 4.58
N SER A 25 -16.82 -1.59 3.70
CA SER A 25 -16.80 -2.79 2.86
C SER A 25 -15.84 -3.82 3.43
N THR A 26 -16.34 -5.02 3.70
CA THR A 26 -15.61 -6.11 4.36
C THR A 26 -14.35 -6.54 3.60
N ASN A 27 -14.38 -6.54 2.26
CA ASN A 27 -13.25 -7.01 1.44
C ASN A 27 -12.31 -5.89 0.96
N MET A 28 -12.76 -4.63 1.02
CA MET A 28 -12.04 -3.50 0.46
C MET A 28 -10.62 -3.31 1.05
N PRO A 29 -10.38 -3.44 2.38
CA PRO A 29 -9.03 -3.28 2.93
C PRO A 29 -8.01 -4.25 2.35
N SER A 30 -8.41 -5.53 2.21
CA SER A 30 -7.56 -6.57 1.66
C SER A 30 -7.24 -6.32 0.19
N ASP A 31 -8.24 -5.92 -0.61
CA ASP A 31 -8.05 -5.59 -2.04
C ASP A 31 -7.12 -4.39 -2.23
N VAL A 32 -7.23 -3.38 -1.37
CA VAL A 32 -6.34 -2.21 -1.38
C VAL A 32 -4.91 -2.60 -1.00
N MET A 33 -4.73 -3.43 0.04
CA MET A 33 -3.40 -3.93 0.42
C MET A 33 -2.73 -4.67 -0.75
N LEU A 34 -3.45 -5.57 -1.41
CA LEU A 34 -2.95 -6.32 -2.58
C LEU A 34 -2.60 -5.40 -3.75
N ALA A 35 -3.38 -4.34 -3.98
CA ALA A 35 -3.09 -3.37 -5.02
C ALA A 35 -1.82 -2.55 -4.70
N VAL A 36 -1.58 -2.21 -3.43
CA VAL A 36 -0.34 -1.52 -3.01
C VAL A 36 0.87 -2.43 -3.17
N GLU A 37 0.76 -3.70 -2.79
CA GLU A 37 1.82 -4.70 -2.95
C GLU A 37 2.23 -4.86 -4.42
N GLU A 38 1.25 -4.94 -5.31
CA GLU A 38 1.47 -5.01 -6.75
C GLU A 38 2.17 -3.75 -7.30
N ILE A 39 1.79 -2.56 -6.82
CA ILE A 39 2.43 -1.29 -7.20
C ILE A 39 3.89 -1.27 -6.75
N ILE A 40 4.17 -1.64 -5.50
CA ILE A 40 5.53 -1.67 -4.96
C ILE A 40 6.40 -2.68 -5.73
N SER A 41 5.87 -3.87 -6.01
CA SER A 41 6.60 -4.89 -6.77
C SER A 41 6.89 -4.42 -8.19
N LYS A 42 5.90 -3.85 -8.88
CA LYS A 42 6.03 -3.40 -10.27
C LYS A 42 6.97 -2.20 -10.41
N GLU A 43 6.71 -1.12 -9.67
CA GLU A 43 7.42 0.15 -9.86
C GLU A 43 8.73 0.21 -9.06
N GLY A 44 8.83 -0.55 -7.96
CA GLY A 44 10.06 -0.71 -7.18
C GLY A 44 11.00 -1.79 -7.71
N GLY A 45 10.55 -2.63 -8.66
CA GLY A 45 11.36 -3.71 -9.24
C GLY A 45 11.75 -4.80 -8.24
N VAL A 46 10.94 -5.00 -7.20
CA VAL A 46 11.19 -5.98 -6.13
C VAL A 46 10.24 -7.17 -6.23
N ALA A 47 10.68 -8.32 -5.71
CA ALA A 47 9.82 -9.49 -5.55
C ALA A 47 8.61 -9.19 -4.66
N ARG A 48 7.52 -9.91 -4.87
CA ARG A 48 6.25 -9.67 -4.17
C ARG A 48 6.39 -9.85 -2.65
N GLU A 49 7.21 -10.81 -2.23
CA GLU A 49 7.54 -11.07 -0.83
C GLU A 49 8.24 -9.86 -0.19
N ALA A 50 9.13 -9.19 -0.93
CA ALA A 50 9.79 -7.98 -0.47
C ALA A 50 8.82 -6.79 -0.39
N ALA A 51 7.84 -6.70 -1.31
CA ALA A 51 6.78 -5.71 -1.24
C ALA A 51 5.91 -5.88 0.01
N ALA A 52 5.54 -7.12 0.36
CA ALA A 52 4.80 -7.42 1.60
C ALA A 52 5.58 -7.01 2.86
N VAL A 53 6.90 -7.25 2.88
CA VAL A 53 7.78 -6.80 3.99
C VAL A 53 7.78 -5.27 4.10
N LEU A 54 7.78 -4.55 2.97
CA LEU A 54 7.75 -3.09 2.93
C LEU A 54 6.42 -2.55 3.49
N ILE A 55 5.29 -3.15 3.13
CA ILE A 55 3.98 -2.78 3.70
C ILE A 55 3.97 -2.96 5.22
N ARG A 56 4.44 -4.11 5.72
CA ARG A 56 4.56 -4.33 7.17
C ARG A 56 5.47 -3.34 7.87
N ARG A 57 6.49 -2.84 7.18
CA ARG A 57 7.34 -1.76 7.70
C ARG A 57 6.56 -0.45 7.76
N LEU A 58 5.80 -0.10 6.71
CA LEU A 58 4.95 1.09 6.71
C LEU A 58 3.91 1.05 7.84
N GLU A 59 3.31 -0.11 8.13
CA GLU A 59 2.43 -0.28 9.29
C GLU A 59 3.14 0.03 10.61
N ARG A 60 4.32 -0.56 10.84
CA ARG A 60 5.11 -0.31 12.05
C ARG A 60 5.57 1.13 12.18
N ASP A 61 5.89 1.77 11.06
CA ASP A 61 6.34 3.16 11.00
C ASP A 61 5.15 4.15 11.09
N GLY A 62 3.91 3.68 11.27
CA GLY A 62 2.72 4.53 11.35
C GLY A 62 2.39 5.22 10.03
N LYS A 63 2.72 4.58 8.91
CA LYS A 63 2.51 5.09 7.54
C LYS A 63 1.50 4.25 6.74
N TYR A 64 0.90 3.24 7.35
CA TYR A 64 -0.20 2.49 6.76
C TYR A 64 -1.27 2.27 7.82
N HIS A 65 -2.45 2.84 7.59
CA HIS A 65 -3.58 2.77 8.52
C HIS A 65 -4.82 2.24 7.83
N VAL A 66 -5.56 1.39 8.53
CA VAL A 66 -6.82 0.81 8.06
C VAL A 66 -7.87 1.04 9.13
N GLU A 67 -8.90 1.81 8.77
CA GLU A 67 -10.06 2.13 9.59
C GLU A 67 -11.32 1.67 8.84
N ALA A 68 -11.56 0.36 8.85
CA ALA A 68 -12.69 -0.25 8.15
C ALA A 68 -13.65 -0.95 9.13
N TRP A 69 -14.95 -0.88 8.83
CA TRP A 69 -16.02 -1.47 9.65
C TRP A 69 -16.99 -2.30 8.80
N SER A 70 -17.77 -3.17 9.44
CA SER A 70 -18.84 -3.97 8.82
C SER A 70 -20.05 -4.05 9.75
#